data_AF-A0AAW5NQL4-F1
#
_entry.id   AF-A0AAW5NQL4-F1
#
_cell.length_a   1.000
_cell.length_b   1.000
_cell.length_c   1.000
_cell.angle_alpha   90.00
_cell.angle_beta   90.00
_cell.angle_gamma   90.00
#
_symmetry.space_group_name_H-M   'P 1'
#
loop_
_entity.id
_entity.type
_entity.pdbx_description
1 polymer ?
#
loop_
_entity_poly.entity_id
_entity_poly.type
_entity_poly.pdbx_seq_one_letter_code
_entity_poly.pdbx_strand_id
1 'polypeptide(L)' 'MFDTRKIKHIATLFTLCPQIYKWNVDLEDWEKVLRIGCQNITPTEISKALRAINIYAQELE' A
#
# COMPACT_ATOMS: atom_id res chain seq x y z
N MET A 1 -12.64 2.73 -12.21
CA MET A 1 -11.31 2.31 -12.73
C MET A 1 -10.24 2.75 -11.73
N PHE A 2 -9.38 1.86 -11.24
CA PHE A 2 -8.29 2.26 -10.32
C PHE A 2 -7.24 3.04 -11.11
N ASP A 3 -6.76 4.17 -10.57
CA ASP A 3 -5.83 5.05 -11.29
C ASP A 3 -4.42 4.43 -11.29
N THR A 4 -3.90 4.07 -12.46
CA THR A 4 -2.57 3.48 -12.62
C THR A 4 -1.44 4.37 -12.08
N ARG A 5 -1.66 5.69 -11.97
CA ARG A 5 -0.73 6.62 -11.32
C ARG A 5 -0.58 6.35 -9.83
N LYS A 6 -1.68 5.97 -9.14
CA LYS A 6 -1.62 5.62 -7.71
C LYS A 6 -0.80 4.36 -7.48
N ILE A 7 -0.91 3.36 -8.35
CA ILE A 7 -0.08 2.14 -8.27
C ILE A 7 1.40 2.50 -8.42
N LYS A 8 1.75 3.38 -9.35
CA LYS A 8 3.14 3.86 -9.50
C LYS A 8 3.63 4.58 -8.23
N HIS A 9 2.81 5.43 -7.61
CA HIS A 9 3.19 6.11 -6.37
C HIS A 9 3.37 5.13 -5.20
N ILE A 10 2.50 4.12 -5.07
CA ILE A 10 2.66 3.04 -4.07
C ILE A 10 3.96 2.29 -4.32
N ALA A 11 4.23 1.90 -5.58
CA ALA A 11 5.46 1.20 -5.93
C ALA A 11 6.70 1.98 -5.54
N THR A 12 6.77 3.27 -5.92
CA THR A 12 7.88 4.14 -5.55
C THR A 12 8.03 4.26 -4.04
N LEU A 13 6.94 4.47 -3.31
CA LEU A 13 6.96 4.57 -1.85
C LEU A 13 7.52 3.30 -1.21
N PHE A 14 7.05 2.12 -1.64
CA PHE A 14 7.44 0.86 -1.03
C PHE A 14 8.84 0.41 -1.41
N THR A 15 9.35 0.78 -2.59
CA THR A 15 10.77 0.59 -2.93
C THR A 15 11.71 1.35 -1.98
N LEU A 16 11.26 2.47 -1.41
CA LEU A 16 12.03 3.26 -0.43
C LEU A 16 11.89 2.74 1.01
N CYS A 17 11.03 1.74 1.25
CA CYS A 17 10.78 1.17 2.57
C CYS A 17 11.36 -0.26 2.66
N PRO A 18 12.61 -0.44 3.15
CA PRO A 18 13.24 -1.77 3.23
C PRO A 18 12.51 -2.73 4.17
N GLN A 19 11.66 -2.22 5.05
CA GLN A 19 10.78 -2.99 5.93
C GLN A 19 9.66 -3.71 5.17
N ILE A 20 9.32 -3.27 3.94
CA ILE A 20 8.31 -3.88 3.08
C ILE A 20 9.02 -4.80 2.09
N TYR A 21 8.88 -6.12 2.29
CA TYR A 21 9.58 -7.11 1.47
C TYR A 21 8.72 -7.68 0.33
N LYS A 22 7.39 -7.52 0.39
CA LYS A 22 6.48 -7.86 -0.71
C LYS A 22 5.21 -7.03 -0.62
N TRP A 23 4.58 -6.77 -1.76
CA TRP A 23 3.25 -6.16 -1.80
C TRP A 23 2.53 -6.54 -3.08
N ASN A 24 1.20 -6.52 -3.05
CA ASN A 24 0.34 -6.74 -4.20
C ASN A 24 -0.94 -5.90 -4.09
N VAL A 25 -1.45 -5.39 -5.21
CA VAL A 25 -2.79 -4.80 -5.29
C VAL A 25 -3.69 -5.81 -5.98
N ASP A 26 -4.71 -6.26 -5.25
CA ASP A 26 -5.82 -6.98 -5.87
C ASP A 26 -6.67 -5.99 -6.65
N LEU A 27 -6.73 -6.21 -7.96
CA LEU A 27 -7.56 -5.42 -8.87
C LEU A 27 -8.67 -6.27 -9.49
N GLU A 28 -8.66 -7.59 -9.26
CA GLU A 28 -9.61 -8.54 -9.84
C GLU A 28 -10.87 -8.65 -8.98
N ASP A 29 -10.74 -8.49 -7.66
CA ASP A 29 -11.89 -8.40 -6.76
C ASP A 29 -12.49 -6.97 -6.73
N TRP A 30 -13.80 -6.89 -6.55
CA TRP A 30 -14.51 -5.60 -6.40
C TRP A 30 -13.98 -4.76 -5.23
N GLU A 31 -13.31 -5.39 -4.27
CA GLU A 31 -12.53 -4.76 -3.22
C GLU A 31 -11.09 -4.56 -3.67
N LYS A 32 -10.67 -3.29 -3.80
CA LYS A 32 -9.27 -2.96 -4.10
C LYS A 32 -8.42 -3.19 -2.86
N VAL A 33 -7.95 -4.41 -2.67
CA VAL A 33 -7.16 -4.80 -1.49
C VAL A 33 -5.67 -4.61 -1.76
N LEU A 34 -4.99 -3.85 -0.90
CA LEU A 34 -3.53 -3.74 -0.89
C LEU A 34 -2.96 -4.70 0.16
N ARG A 35 -2.32 -5.78 -0.30
CA ARG A 35 -1.67 -6.78 0.58
C ARG A 35 -0.20 -6.42 0.73
N ILE A 36 0.27 -6.32 1.97
CA ILE A 36 1.64 -5.87 2.27
C ILE A 36 2.28 -6.89 3.21
N GLY A 37 3.43 -7.43 2.83
CA GLY A 37 4.31 -8.18 3.72
C GLY A 37 5.41 -7.25 4.22
N CYS A 38 5.46 -7.05 5.53
CA CYS A 38 6.41 -6.15 6.17
C CYS A 38 6.97 -6.69 7.50
N GLN A 39 8.09 -6.13 7.95
CA GLN A 39 8.72 -6.45 9.24
C GLN A 39 9.13 -5.15 9.95
N ASN A 40 8.98 -5.11 11.27
CA ASN A 40 9.39 -3.97 12.11
C ASN A 40 8.77 -2.62 11.68
N ILE A 41 7.57 -2.65 11.13
CA ILE A 41 6.73 -1.48 10.81
C ILE A 41 5.28 -1.83 11.13
N THR A 42 4.54 -0.87 11.66
CA THR A 42 3.14 -1.06 12.03
C THR A 42 2.20 -0.72 10.87
N PRO A 43 1.00 -1.34 10.81
CA PRO A 43 -0.05 -0.96 9.85
C PRO A 43 -0.40 0.54 9.89
N THR A 44 -0.30 1.16 11.07
CA THR A 44 -0.52 2.60 11.26
C THR A 44 0.53 3.46 10.53
N GLU A 45 1.81 3.08 10.60
CA GLU A 45 2.89 3.79 9.88
C GLU A 45 2.74 3.68 8.37
N ILE A 46 2.40 2.48 7.89
CA ILE A 46 2.10 2.25 6.47
C ILE A 46 0.92 3.13 6.02
N SER A 47 -0.16 3.18 6.80
CA SER A 47 -1.34 4.00 6.50
C SER A 47 -1.00 5.50 6.44
N LYS A 48 -0.13 5.98 7.34
CA LYS A 48 0.38 7.37 7.30
C LYS A 48 1.19 7.64 6.04
N ALA A 49 2.07 6.73 5.65
CA ALA A 49 2.88 6.86 4.44
C ALA A 49 2.03 6.89 3.16
N LEU A 50 1.01 6.03 3.08
CA LEU A 50 0.02 6.04 1.99
C LEU A 50 -0.77 7.35 1.97
N ARG A 51 -1.17 7.87 3.13
CA ARG A 51 -1.89 9.15 3.23
C ARG A 51 -1.06 10.33 2.73
N ALA A 52 0.26 10.30 2.93
CA ALA A 52 1.18 11.33 2.42
C ALA A 52 1.18 11.42 0.88
N ILE A 53 0.81 10.34 0.18
CA ILE A 53 0.64 10.31 -1.29
C ILE A 53 -0.84 10.33 -1.71
N ASN A 54 -1.73 10.81 -0.83
CA ASN A 54 -3.17 10.94 -1.05
C ASN A 54 -3.89 9.60 -1.32
N ILE A 55 -3.43 8.55 -0.63
CA ILE A 55 -4.05 7.22 -0.64
C ILE A 55 -4.53 6.90 0.77
N TYR A 56 -5.84 6.69 0.90
CA TYR A 56 -6.46 6.31 2.16
C TYR A 56 -6.61 4.80 2.18
N ALA A 57 -6.02 4.17 3.19
CA ALA A 57 -6.11 2.75 3.44
C ALA A 57 -6.48 2.53 4.91
N GLN A 58 -7.24 1.47 5.16
CA GLN A 58 -7.56 0.98 6.49
C GLN A 58 -7.12 -0.48 6.54
N GLU A 59 -6.57 -0.89 7.68
CA GLU A 59 -6.31 -2.30 7.95
C GLU A 59 -7.64 -3.07 7.96
N LEU A 60 -7.65 -4.24 7.31
CA LEU A 60 -8.79 -5.16 7.35
C LEU A 60 -8.58 -6.13 8.51
N GLU A 61 -9.62 -6.31 9.33
CA GLU A 61 -9.67 -7.31 10.42
C GLU A 61 -9.97 -8.72 9.90
#